data_AF-A0A967HRT7-F1
#
_entry.id   AF-A0A967HRT7-F1
#
_cell.length_a   1.000
_cell.length_b   1.000
_cell.length_c   1.000
_cell.angle_alpha   90.00
_cell.angle_beta   90.00
_cell.angle_gamma   90.00
#
_symmetry.space_group_name_H-M   'P 1'
#
loop_
_entity.id
_entity.type
_entity.pdbx_description
1 polymer ?
#
loop_
_entity_poly.entity_id
_entity_poly.type
_entity_poly.pdbx_seq_one_letter_code
_entity_poly.pdbx_strand_id
1 'polypeptide(L)' 'SMVGRHQTIEVGPMSGLSNVKYWLRERGYDPDDEELTTRIFRAAKQTDHTFSEGELEALCRSG' A
#
# COMPACT_ATOMS: atom_id res chain seq x y z
N SER A 1 -1.07 -31.04 -3.23
CA SER A 1 -0.15 -30.15 -2.51
C SER A 1 -0.79 -28.79 -2.38
N MET A 2 -1.22 -28.39 -1.18
CA MET A 2 -1.78 -27.05 -0.94
C MET A 2 -0.61 -26.06 -0.91
N VAL A 3 -0.57 -25.15 -1.87
CA VAL A 3 0.44 -24.09 -1.91
C VAL A 3 0.01 -23.06 -0.85
N GLY A 4 0.73 -23.01 0.27
CA GLY A 4 0.60 -21.94 1.26
C GLY A 4 1.15 -20.64 0.66
N ARG A 5 0.40 -20.01 -0.25
CA ARG A 5 0.79 -18.75 -0.85
C ARG A 5 0.38 -17.64 0.09
N HIS A 6 1.36 -17.04 0.76
CA HIS A 6 1.12 -15.77 1.44
C HIS A 6 0.81 -14.74 0.35
N GLN A 7 -0.48 -14.40 0.20
CA GLN A 7 -0.89 -13.34 -0.72
C GLN A 7 -0.64 -12.01 -0.02
N THR A 8 0.45 -11.36 -0.41
CA THR A 8 0.71 -9.97 -0.02
C THR A 8 -0.32 -9.09 -0.73
N ILE A 9 -0.94 -8.17 0.01
CA ILE A 9 -1.81 -7.16 -0.59
C ILE A 9 -0.95 -6.19 -1.38
N GLU A 10 -1.26 -6.08 -2.66
CA GLU A 10 -0.66 -5.13 -3.58
C GLU A 10 -1.47 -3.82 -3.60
N VAL A 11 -0.77 -2.69 -3.76
CA VAL A 11 -1.38 -1.35 -3.84
C VAL A 11 -1.21 -0.80 -5.25
N GLY A 12 -2.31 -0.52 -5.93
CA GLY A 12 -2.33 0.05 -7.28
C GLY A 12 -3.66 0.74 -7.60
N PRO A 13 -3.96 1.01 -8.89
CA PRO A 13 -5.12 1.81 -9.32
C PRO A 13 -6.46 1.27 -8.84
N MET A 14 -6.56 -0.05 -8.73
CA MET A 14 -7.77 -0.74 -8.29
C MET A 14 -7.87 -0.89 -6.77
N SER A 15 -6.81 -0.60 -6.02
CA SER A 15 -6.77 -0.78 -4.56
C SER A 15 -7.62 0.28 -3.85
N GLY A 16 -8.34 -0.14 -2.80
CA GLY A 16 -9.09 0.75 -1.90
C GLY A 16 -8.21 1.25 -0.74
N LEU A 17 -8.75 2.19 0.05
CA LEU A 17 -8.12 2.66 1.29
C LEU A 17 -7.81 1.50 2.26
N SER A 18 -8.70 0.50 2.34
CA SER A 18 -8.48 -0.68 3.18
C SER A 18 -7.25 -1.50 2.75
N ASN A 19 -6.91 -1.54 1.46
CA ASN A 19 -5.69 -2.21 0.98
C ASN A 19 -4.44 -1.43 1.40
N VAL A 20 -4.49 -0.09 1.31
CA VAL A 20 -3.40 0.79 1.76
C VAL A 20 -3.16 0.61 3.26
N LYS A 21 -4.22 0.70 4.08
CA LYS A 21 -4.14 0.51 5.53
C LYS A 21 -3.59 -0.86 5.90
N TYR A 22 -4.01 -1.92 5.18
CA TYR A 22 -3.48 -3.26 5.41
C TYR A 22 -1.98 -3.32 5.11
N TRP A 23 -1.54 -2.80 3.95
CA TRP A 23 -0.12 -2.79 3.58
C TRP A 23 0.73 -2.04 4.61
N LEU A 24 0.28 -0.85 5.05
CA LEU A 24 0.97 -0.06 6.08
C LEU A 24 1.15 -0.85 7.38
N ARG A 25 0.07 -1.49 7.86
CA ARG A 25 0.11 -2.31 9.08
C ARG A 25 1.11 -3.45 8.96
N GLU A 26 1.12 -4.18 7.83
CA GLU A 26 2.05 -5.29 7.60
C GLU A 26 3.52 -4.83 7.59
N ARG A 27 3.78 -3.55 7.28
CA ARG A 27 5.12 -2.95 7.25
C ARG A 27 5.46 -2.13 8.50
N GLY A 28 4.60 -2.14 9.51
CA GLY A 28 4.82 -1.46 10.80
C GLY A 28 4.56 0.05 10.78
N TYR A 29 3.92 0.57 9.73
CA TYR A 29 3.43 1.95 9.69
C TYR A 29 2.06 2.05 10.36
N ASP A 30 1.73 3.26 10.82
CA ASP A 30 0.42 3.55 11.39
C ASP A 30 -0.66 3.55 10.28
N PRO A 31 -1.61 2.60 10.28
CA PRO A 31 -2.69 2.55 9.29
C PRO A 31 -3.78 3.61 9.54
N ASP A 32 -3.74 4.33 10.66
CA ASP A 32 -4.69 5.37 11.01
C ASP A 32 -4.12 6.79 10.82
N ASP A 33 -2.87 6.89 10.36
CA ASP A 33 -2.31 8.13 9.80
C ASP A 33 -3.08 8.51 8.52
N GLU A 34 -4.02 9.45 8.65
CA GLU A 34 -4.87 9.93 7.56
C GLU A 34 -4.07 10.60 6.44
N GLU A 35 -2.96 11.28 6.78
CA GLU A 35 -2.13 11.96 5.80
C GLU A 35 -1.38 10.94 4.94
N LEU A 36 -0.70 10.00 5.59
CA LEU A 36 0.05 8.93 4.92
C LEU A 36 -0.86 8.04 4.08
N THR A 37 -1.98 7.59 4.65
CA THR A 37 -2.94 6.74 3.94
C THR A 37 -3.56 7.45 2.74
N THR A 38 -3.93 8.72 2.88
CA THR A 38 -4.48 9.53 1.78
C THR A 38 -3.43 9.78 0.70
N ARG A 39 -2.17 10.05 1.07
CA ARG A 39 -1.07 10.25 0.12
C ARG A 39 -0.88 9.02 -0.76
N ILE A 40 -0.71 7.84 -0.15
CA ILE A 40 -0.53 6.58 -0.88
C ILE A 40 -1.78 6.26 -1.70
N PHE A 41 -2.98 6.44 -1.14
CA PHE A 41 -4.22 6.18 -1.86
C PHE A 41 -4.35 7.06 -3.11
N ARG A 42 -4.05 8.37 -3.01
CA ARG A 42 -4.07 9.28 -4.16
C ARG A 42 -3.03 8.92 -5.20
N ALA A 43 -1.81 8.60 -4.77
CA ALA A 43 -0.76 8.14 -5.68
C ALA A 43 -1.20 6.85 -6.41
N ALA A 44 -1.80 5.91 -5.69
CA ALA A 44 -2.32 4.67 -6.25
C ALA A 44 -3.41 4.93 -7.31
N LYS A 45 -4.29 5.91 -7.10
CA LYS A 45 -5.32 6.27 -8.09
C LYS A 45 -4.79 6.98 -9.34
N GLN A 46 -3.56 7.49 -9.31
CA GLN A 46 -2.96 8.24 -10.42
C GLN A 46 -1.95 7.42 -11.24
N THR A 47 -1.51 6.28 -10.72
CA THR A 47 -0.63 5.36 -11.45
C THR A 47 -1.44 4.46 -12.38
N ASP A 48 -0.74 3.75 -13.26
CA ASP A 48 -1.27 2.72 -14.16
C ASP A 48 -0.77 1.30 -13.80
N HIS A 49 0.06 1.19 -12.76
CA HIS A 49 0.66 -0.07 -12.30
C HIS A 49 0.53 -0.24 -10.79
N THR A 50 0.67 -1.48 -10.33
CA THR A 50 0.84 -1.80 -8.92
C THR A 50 2.21 -1.32 -8.45
N PHE A 51 2.25 -0.60 -7.32
CA PHE A 51 3.51 -0.19 -6.73
C PHE A 51 4.33 -1.39 -6.26
N SER A 52 5.63 -1.32 -6.55
CA SER A 52 6.62 -2.13 -5.87
C SER A 52 6.75 -1.73 -4.39
N GLU A 53 7.35 -2.62 -3.60
CA GLU A 53 7.64 -2.35 -2.18
C GLU A 53 8.49 -1.09 -1.99
N GLY A 54 9.50 -0.89 -2.84
CA GLY A 54 10.36 0.29 -2.79
C GLY A 54 9.64 1.60 -3.10
N GLU A 55 8.68 1.59 -4.02
CA GLU A 55 7.85 2.77 -4.32
C GLU A 55 6.94 3.13 -3.15
N LEU A 56 6.30 2.14 -2.53
CA LEU A 56 5.49 2.38 -1.33
C LEU A 56 6.33 2.84 -0.14
N GLU A 57 7.50 2.26 0.08
CA GLU A 57 8.42 2.73 1.12
C GLU A 57 8.88 4.17 0.87
N ALA A 58 9.19 4.52 -0.39
CA ALA A 58 9.55 5.90 -0.75
C ALA A 58 8.40 6.86 -0.46
N LEU A 59 7.15 6.48 -0.77
CA LEU A 59 5.94 7.23 -0.43
C LEU A 59 5.69 7.32 1.07
N CYS A 60 6.19 6.39 1.89
CA CYS A 60 6.10 6.50 3.34
C CYS A 60 7.12 7.48 3.91
N ARG A 61 8.33 7.52 3.34
CA ARG A 61 9.45 8.36 3.82
C ARG A 61 9.41 9.79 3.29
N SER A 62 8.63 10.08 2.25
CA SER A 62 8.56 11.40 1.60
C SER A 62 7.67 12.44 2.30
N GLY A 63 7.55 12.37 3.63
CA GLY A 63 6.82 13.33 4.48
C GLY A 63 7.76 14.24 5.25
#